data_AF-A0AAW0QST9-F1
#
_entry.id   AF-A0AAW0QST9-F1
#
_cell.length_a   1.000
_cell.length_b   1.000
_cell.length_c   1.000
_cell.angle_alpha   90.00
_cell.angle_beta   90.00
_cell.angle_gamma   90.00
#
_symmetry.space_group_name_H-M   'P 1'
#
loop_
_entity.id
_entity.type
_entity.pdbx_description
1 polymer ?
#
loop_
_entity_poly.entity_id
_entity_poly.type
_entity_poly.pdbx_seq_one_letter_code
_entity_poly.pdbx_strand_id
1 'polypeptide(L)'
;MQFTAKLAALVAAAASLASATNTITFMNQDSTPKTVIFTANSGFQAVDTIKVEGNGEAKVTIPQGWQGNYFSIAEGSPTNPGMLGEVAFQGWNDLTYFDVSAIVDATDVDGVKEIFPASEAKAKVRVAFSGCKTFPCNTAYYHPDDIQTVSTKETDLITTLGGGSAVPSKRDEPALVPRKFVLGKF
;
A
#
# COMPACT_ATOMS: atom_id res chain seq x y z
N MET A 1 -42.91 55.95 -4.02
CA MET A 1 -42.97 54.53 -3.62
C MET A 1 -42.12 53.76 -4.64
N GLN A 2 -40.79 53.77 -4.53
CA GLN A 2 -39.99 52.69 -3.93
C GLN A 2 -40.66 51.32 -4.04
N PHE A 3 -40.07 50.39 -4.81
CA PHE A 3 -39.77 49.02 -4.35
C PHE A 3 -38.71 48.41 -5.27
N THR A 4 -37.46 48.54 -4.85
CA THR A 4 -36.27 47.84 -5.32
C THR A 4 -36.39 46.35 -4.98
N ALA A 5 -36.56 45.48 -5.98
CA ALA A 5 -36.42 44.04 -5.79
C ALA A 5 -34.96 43.64 -6.02
N LYS A 6 -34.17 43.65 -4.94
CA LYS A 6 -32.86 43.01 -4.89
C LYS A 6 -33.08 41.49 -4.76
N LEU A 7 -32.88 40.74 -5.84
CA LEU A 7 -32.66 39.29 -5.72
C LEU A 7 -31.16 39.07 -5.44
N ALA A 8 -30.83 38.88 -4.17
CA ALA A 8 -29.54 38.33 -3.78
C ALA A 8 -29.55 36.83 -4.07
N ALA A 9 -28.85 36.40 -5.13
CA ALA A 9 -28.55 35.00 -5.36
C ALA A 9 -27.53 34.54 -4.32
N LEU A 10 -27.97 33.75 -3.34
CA LEU A 10 -27.09 33.10 -2.37
C LEU A 10 -26.43 31.90 -3.06
N VAL A 11 -25.24 32.10 -3.63
CA VAL A 11 -24.40 30.99 -4.08
C VAL A 11 -23.85 30.31 -2.84
N ALA A 12 -24.47 29.19 -2.44
CA ALA A 12 -23.87 28.28 -1.49
C ALA A 12 -22.65 27.64 -2.17
N ALA A 13 -21.49 28.26 -2.02
CA ALA A 13 -20.22 27.61 -2.32
C ALA A 13 -20.05 26.50 -1.29
N ALA A 14 -20.45 25.28 -1.64
CA ALA A 14 -19.98 24.09 -0.96
C ALA A 14 -18.46 24.06 -1.17
N ALA A 15 -17.70 24.52 -0.18
CA ALA A 15 -16.29 24.22 -0.10
C ALA A 15 -16.20 22.70 0.08
N SER A 16 -16.04 21.96 -1.02
CA SER A 16 -15.51 20.62 -0.94
C SER A 16 -14.12 20.76 -0.35
N LEU A 17 -14.01 20.60 0.97
CA LEU A 17 -12.76 20.23 1.60
C LEU A 17 -12.25 19.06 0.77
N ALA A 18 -11.20 19.30 -0.01
CA ALA A 18 -10.54 18.26 -0.76
C ALA A 18 -10.01 17.29 0.30
N SER A 19 -10.81 16.28 0.61
CA SER A 19 -10.39 15.17 1.45
C SER A 19 -9.20 14.57 0.74
N ALA A 20 -8.09 14.37 1.45
CA ALA A 20 -6.92 13.76 0.85
C ALA A 20 -7.35 12.44 0.21
N THR A 21 -7.24 12.35 -1.11
CA THR A 21 -7.65 11.16 -1.86
C THR A 21 -6.72 10.02 -1.47
N ASN A 22 -7.27 8.89 -1.02
CA ASN A 22 -6.48 7.70 -0.78
C ASN A 22 -5.97 7.18 -2.12
N THR A 23 -4.69 6.86 -2.20
CA THR A 23 -4.12 6.31 -3.42
C THR A 23 -3.11 5.22 -3.14
N ILE A 24 -3.05 4.26 -4.05
CA ILE A 24 -1.99 3.25 -4.11
C ILE A 24 -1.38 3.31 -5.51
N THR A 25 -0.07 3.55 -5.57
CA THR A 25 0.71 3.44 -6.81
C THR A 25 1.39 2.08 -6.85
N PHE A 26 1.02 1.26 -7.83
CA PHE A 26 1.64 -0.04 -8.07
C PHE A 26 2.81 0.14 -9.02
N MET A 27 3.99 -0.32 -8.63
CA MET A 27 5.22 -0.29 -9.44
C MET A 27 5.64 -1.71 -9.76
N ASN A 28 5.55 -2.11 -11.03
CA ASN A 28 6.00 -3.40 -11.47
C ASN A 28 7.52 -3.38 -11.74
N GLN A 29 8.26 -4.20 -11.03
CA GLN A 29 9.72 -4.25 -11.08
C GLN A 29 10.27 -5.30 -12.04
N ASP A 30 9.40 -6.09 -12.68
CA ASP A 30 9.77 -7.06 -13.70
C ASP A 30 9.08 -6.79 -15.04
N SER A 31 9.48 -7.50 -16.09
CA SER A 31 8.98 -7.28 -17.45
C SER A 31 7.61 -7.90 -17.74
N THR A 32 7.02 -8.65 -16.81
CA THR A 32 5.77 -9.37 -17.03
C THR A 32 4.61 -8.51 -16.55
N PRO A 33 3.63 -8.17 -17.41
CA PRO A 33 2.45 -7.44 -16.95
C PRO A 33 1.73 -8.17 -15.81
N LYS A 34 1.19 -7.40 -14.87
CA LYS A 34 0.47 -7.93 -13.71
C LYS A 34 -0.94 -7.37 -13.64
N THR A 35 -1.88 -8.19 -13.20
CA THR A 35 -3.24 -7.77 -12.87
C THR A 35 -3.36 -7.72 -11.35
N VAL A 36 -3.73 -6.56 -10.80
CA VAL A 36 -3.97 -6.38 -9.36
C VAL A 36 -5.45 -6.51 -9.08
N ILE A 37 -5.80 -7.43 -8.20
CA ILE A 37 -7.17 -7.78 -7.84
C ILE A 37 -7.40 -7.36 -6.39
N PHE A 38 -8.44 -6.57 -6.16
CA PHE A 38 -8.82 -6.08 -4.84
C PHE A 38 -9.95 -6.92 -4.24
N THR A 39 -9.85 -7.18 -2.94
CA THR A 39 -10.90 -7.78 -2.12
C THR A 39 -11.22 -6.85 -0.98
N ALA A 40 -12.38 -6.18 -1.06
CA ALA A 40 -12.87 -5.32 0.01
C ALA A 40 -13.39 -6.15 1.19
N ASN A 41 -13.19 -5.66 2.41
CA ASN A 41 -13.86 -6.20 3.58
C ASN A 41 -15.38 -5.98 3.47
N SER A 42 -16.16 -6.78 4.22
CA SER A 42 -17.62 -6.63 4.25
C SER A 42 -18.03 -5.22 4.63
N GLY A 43 -18.90 -4.61 3.82
CA GLY A 43 -19.40 -3.25 4.03
C GLY A 43 -18.57 -2.13 3.37
N PHE A 44 -17.42 -2.44 2.77
CA PHE A 44 -16.62 -1.47 2.02
C PHE A 44 -16.90 -1.53 0.52
N GLN A 45 -16.69 -0.41 -0.17
CA GLN A 45 -16.90 -0.32 -1.63
C GLN A 45 -15.88 -1.21 -2.37
N ALA A 46 -16.32 -1.87 -3.44
CA ALA A 46 -15.43 -2.57 -4.35
C ALA A 46 -14.47 -1.57 -5.04
N VAL A 47 -13.24 -2.02 -5.27
CA VAL A 47 -12.24 -1.33 -6.09
C VAL A 47 -12.01 -2.18 -7.33
N ASP A 48 -12.01 -1.54 -8.50
CA ASP A 48 -11.84 -2.26 -9.76
C ASP A 48 -10.45 -2.89 -9.85
N THR A 49 -10.41 -4.06 -10.49
CA THR A 49 -9.16 -4.71 -10.88
C THR A 49 -8.42 -3.84 -11.90
N ILE A 50 -7.09 -3.74 -11.77
CA ILE A 50 -6.26 -2.95 -12.69
C ILE A 50 -5.14 -3.77 -13.32
N LYS A 51 -4.65 -3.33 -14.47
CA LYS A 51 -3.43 -3.86 -15.11
C LYS A 51 -2.26 -2.91 -14.85
N VAL A 52 -1.10 -3.48 -14.55
CA VAL A 52 0.19 -2.79 -14.44
C VAL A 52 1.13 -3.40 -15.47
N GLU A 53 1.57 -2.61 -16.44
CA GLU A 53 2.49 -3.09 -17.48
C GLU A 53 3.85 -3.48 -16.88
N GLY A 54 4.59 -4.34 -17.58
CA GLY A 54 5.95 -4.71 -17.19
C GLY A 54 6.87 -3.49 -17.13
N ASN A 55 7.68 -3.37 -16.08
CA ASN A 55 8.51 -2.21 -15.76
C ASN A 55 7.73 -0.88 -15.71
N GLY A 56 6.41 -0.94 -15.53
CA GLY A 56 5.52 0.22 -15.52
C GLY A 56 4.93 0.49 -14.14
N GLU A 57 4.09 1.50 -14.08
CA GLU A 57 3.34 1.85 -12.88
C GLU A 57 1.87 2.17 -13.20
N ALA A 58 1.00 1.96 -12.22
CA ALA A 58 -0.40 2.38 -12.27
C ALA A 58 -0.82 2.92 -10.91
N LYS A 59 -1.48 4.09 -10.90
CA LYS A 59 -2.01 4.70 -9.69
C LYS A 59 -3.52 4.51 -9.60
N VAL A 60 -4.00 4.03 -8.47
CA VAL A 60 -5.41 3.77 -8.20
C VAL A 60 -5.90 4.70 -7.09
N THR A 61 -7.07 5.29 -7.30
CA THR A 61 -7.81 6.00 -6.25
C THR A 61 -8.59 4.98 -5.42
N ILE A 62 -8.40 5.04 -4.10
CA ILE A 62 -9.08 4.18 -3.15
C ILE A 62 -10.17 4.99 -2.43
N PRO A 63 -11.35 4.41 -2.14
CA PRO A 63 -12.38 5.08 -1.35
C PRO A 63 -11.87 5.53 0.03
N GLN A 64 -12.41 6.62 0.54
CA GLN A 64 -12.14 7.07 1.91
C GLN A 64 -12.58 6.00 2.92
N GLY A 65 -11.75 5.74 3.94
CA GLY A 65 -12.01 4.74 4.97
C GLY A 65 -11.89 3.28 4.50
N TRP A 66 -11.47 3.03 3.26
CA TRP A 66 -11.48 1.68 2.69
C TRP A 66 -10.58 0.72 3.46
N GLN A 67 -11.09 -0.49 3.67
CA GLN A 67 -10.36 -1.60 4.26
C GLN A 67 -10.51 -2.84 3.40
N GLY A 68 -9.39 -3.54 3.19
CA GLY A 68 -9.36 -4.80 2.47
C GLY A 68 -7.93 -5.17 2.10
N ASN A 69 -7.82 -6.10 1.17
CA ASN A 69 -6.54 -6.56 0.64
C ASN A 69 -6.54 -6.55 -0.89
N TYR A 70 -5.36 -6.76 -1.45
CA TYR A 70 -5.17 -7.01 -2.87
C TYR A 70 -4.00 -7.97 -3.08
N PHE A 71 -3.97 -8.60 -4.23
CA PHE A 71 -2.85 -9.41 -4.70
C PHE A 71 -2.65 -9.16 -6.19
N SER A 72 -1.50 -9.55 -6.72
CA SER A 72 -1.22 -9.43 -8.15
C SER A 72 -0.98 -10.79 -8.78
N ILE A 73 -1.51 -10.98 -9.99
CA ILE A 73 -1.26 -12.15 -10.82
C ILE A 73 -0.43 -11.76 -12.03
N ALA A 74 0.58 -12.56 -12.38
CA ALA A 74 1.31 -12.39 -13.62
C ALA A 74 0.43 -12.78 -14.82
N GLU A 75 0.59 -12.09 -15.95
CA GLU A 75 -0.15 -12.39 -17.19
C GLU A 75 0.02 -13.87 -17.58
N GLY A 76 -1.11 -14.55 -17.82
CA GLY A 76 -1.14 -15.98 -18.15
C GLY A 76 -1.11 -16.94 -16.95
N SER A 77 -0.99 -16.45 -15.72
CA SER A 77 -1.04 -17.28 -14.51
C SER A 77 -2.49 -17.51 -14.03
N PRO A 78 -2.75 -18.61 -13.29
CA PRO A 78 -4.05 -18.82 -12.64
C PRO A 78 -4.40 -17.68 -11.67
N THR A 79 -5.69 -17.39 -11.53
CA THR A 79 -6.20 -16.39 -10.58
C THR A 79 -6.29 -16.98 -9.17
N ASN A 80 -5.13 -17.17 -8.53
CA ASN A 80 -5.03 -17.58 -7.13
C ASN A 80 -4.40 -16.44 -6.31
N PRO A 81 -4.90 -16.18 -5.09
CA PRO A 81 -4.26 -15.21 -4.20
C PRO A 81 -2.90 -15.73 -3.74
N GLY A 82 -1.91 -14.84 -3.79
CA GLY A 82 -0.54 -15.07 -3.36
C GLY A 82 -0.20 -14.24 -2.13
N MET A 83 0.92 -13.52 -2.22
CA MET A 83 1.31 -12.51 -1.24
C MET A 83 0.31 -11.36 -1.30
N LEU A 84 -0.28 -11.03 -0.16
CA LEU A 84 -1.27 -9.97 -0.06
C LEU A 84 -0.61 -8.65 0.29
N GLY A 85 -1.17 -7.57 -0.23
CA GLY A 85 -1.08 -6.26 0.40
C GLY A 85 -2.39 -5.96 1.12
N GLU A 86 -2.32 -5.73 2.43
CA GLU A 86 -3.47 -5.41 3.28
C GLU A 86 -3.40 -3.94 3.66
N VAL A 87 -4.53 -3.23 3.59
CA VAL A 87 -4.59 -1.82 3.98
C VAL A 87 -5.90 -1.48 4.69
N ALA A 88 -5.82 -0.56 5.64
CA ALA A 88 -6.95 0.12 6.26
C ALA A 88 -6.67 1.62 6.27
N PHE A 89 -7.27 2.37 5.34
CA PHE A 89 -7.15 3.82 5.31
C PHE A 89 -8.09 4.47 6.33
N GLN A 90 -7.66 5.57 6.96
CA GLN A 90 -8.42 6.27 8.01
C GLN A 90 -9.01 5.32 9.07
N GLY A 91 -8.20 4.35 9.51
CA GLY A 91 -8.56 3.41 10.57
C GLY A 91 -8.56 4.07 11.95
N TRP A 92 -8.16 3.32 12.97
CA TRP A 92 -8.09 3.86 14.33
C TRP A 92 -7.16 5.09 14.39
N ASN A 93 -7.66 6.17 15.01
CA ASN A 93 -7.01 7.49 15.07
C ASN A 93 -6.69 8.12 13.71
N ASP A 94 -7.52 7.84 12.68
CA ASP A 94 -7.35 8.41 11.33
C ASP A 94 -6.00 8.02 10.69
N LEU A 95 -5.40 6.92 11.13
CA LEU A 95 -4.16 6.39 10.57
C LEU A 95 -4.44 5.41 9.43
N THR A 96 -3.52 5.35 8.49
CA THR A 96 -3.45 4.29 7.49
C THR A 96 -2.60 3.15 8.04
N TYR A 97 -3.17 1.95 8.11
CA TYR A 97 -2.49 0.71 8.50
C TYR A 97 -2.24 -0.13 7.26
N PHE A 98 -1.09 -0.79 7.19
CA PHE A 98 -0.76 -1.65 6.06
C PHE A 98 0.26 -2.72 6.43
N ASP A 99 0.21 -3.84 5.71
CA ASP A 99 1.22 -4.88 5.72
C ASP A 99 1.26 -5.67 4.41
N VAL A 100 2.41 -6.28 4.15
CA VAL A 100 2.58 -7.34 3.17
C VAL A 100 2.46 -8.66 3.89
N SER A 101 1.53 -9.50 3.46
CA SER A 101 1.06 -10.64 4.22
C SER A 101 1.19 -11.94 3.41
N ALA A 102 1.99 -12.84 3.97
CA ALA A 102 2.31 -14.16 3.46
C ALA A 102 1.37 -15.25 4.00
N ILE A 103 0.32 -14.86 4.74
CA ILE A 103 -0.55 -15.78 5.45
C ILE A 103 -1.36 -16.70 4.52
N VAL A 104 -1.63 -16.24 3.29
CA VAL A 104 -2.37 -17.02 2.28
C VAL A 104 -1.43 -17.96 1.53
N ASP A 105 -0.39 -17.41 0.92
CA ASP A 105 0.63 -18.19 0.21
C ASP A 105 1.99 -17.49 0.27
N ALA A 106 2.85 -17.97 1.17
CA ALA A 106 4.21 -17.47 1.34
C ALA A 106 5.16 -17.83 0.17
N THR A 107 4.73 -18.69 -0.75
CA THR A 107 5.55 -19.10 -1.90
C THR A 107 5.45 -18.13 -3.08
N ASP A 108 4.45 -17.24 -3.08
CA ASP A 108 4.39 -16.13 -4.02
C ASP A 108 5.45 -15.09 -3.67
N VAL A 109 6.57 -15.14 -4.38
CA VAL A 109 7.68 -14.19 -4.25
C VAL A 109 7.72 -13.16 -5.38
N ASP A 110 6.75 -13.21 -6.30
CA ASP A 110 6.69 -12.38 -7.51
C ASP A 110 5.45 -11.48 -7.55
N GLY A 111 4.53 -11.63 -6.60
CA GLY A 111 3.35 -10.78 -6.42
C GLY A 111 3.69 -9.48 -5.70
N VAL A 112 2.99 -9.20 -4.60
CA VAL A 112 3.24 -8.02 -3.76
C VAL A 112 4.57 -8.15 -3.02
N LYS A 113 5.41 -7.12 -3.09
CA LYS A 113 6.79 -7.14 -2.54
C LYS A 113 6.94 -6.23 -1.34
N GLU A 114 6.72 -4.92 -1.51
CA GLU A 114 6.84 -3.91 -0.46
C GLU A 114 5.62 -2.99 -0.50
N ILE A 115 5.21 -2.47 0.66
CA ILE A 115 4.27 -1.36 0.79
C ILE A 115 4.90 -0.29 1.67
N PHE A 116 4.84 0.97 1.25
CA PHE A 116 5.37 2.11 2.01
C PHE A 116 4.70 3.43 1.60
N PRO A 117 4.75 4.48 2.44
CA PRO A 117 4.24 5.81 2.09
C PRO A 117 4.99 6.41 0.90
N ALA A 118 4.27 7.10 0.00
CA ALA A 118 4.87 7.70 -1.19
C ALA A 118 5.97 8.74 -0.87
N SER A 119 5.91 9.38 0.31
CA SER A 119 6.98 10.27 0.79
C SER A 119 8.35 9.57 0.92
N GLU A 120 8.36 8.25 1.13
CA GLU A 120 9.57 7.44 1.30
C GLU A 120 10.13 6.88 -0.03
N ALA A 121 9.52 7.21 -1.18
CA ALA A 121 9.95 6.69 -2.49
C ALA A 121 11.42 6.96 -2.81
N LYS A 122 11.96 8.09 -2.33
CA LYS A 122 13.36 8.51 -2.55
C LYS A 122 14.22 8.37 -1.30
N ALA A 123 13.69 7.80 -0.22
CA ALA A 123 14.44 7.62 1.00
C ALA A 123 15.54 6.57 0.80
N LYS A 124 16.75 6.85 1.30
CA LYS A 124 17.86 5.87 1.27
C LYS A 124 17.60 4.69 2.20
N VAL A 125 16.89 4.95 3.30
CA VAL A 125 16.44 3.97 4.29
C VAL A 125 14.98 4.29 4.55
N ARG A 126 14.12 3.29 4.38
CA ARG A 126 12.69 3.40 4.69
C ARG A 126 12.46 3.13 6.16
N VAL A 127 11.59 3.92 6.78
CA VAL A 127 11.27 3.81 8.21
C VAL A 127 9.86 3.27 8.44
N ALA A 128 8.92 3.51 7.52
CA ALA A 128 7.60 2.91 7.51
C ALA A 128 7.43 2.08 6.23
N PHE A 129 7.77 0.79 6.28
CA PHE A 129 7.52 -0.14 5.19
C PHE A 129 7.22 -1.55 5.71
N SER A 130 6.45 -2.30 4.92
CA SER A 130 6.23 -3.73 5.14
C SER A 130 6.61 -4.50 3.88
N GLY A 131 6.95 -5.78 4.03
CA GLY A 131 7.46 -6.63 2.97
C GLY A 131 8.96 -6.44 2.70
N CYS A 132 9.43 -6.95 1.56
CA CYS A 132 10.84 -6.88 1.16
C CYS A 132 11.02 -7.23 -0.31
N LYS A 133 12.20 -6.90 -0.84
CA LYS A 133 12.61 -7.28 -2.20
C LYS A 133 12.85 -8.78 -2.35
N THR A 134 13.39 -9.42 -1.31
CA THR A 134 13.71 -10.85 -1.30
C THR A 134 13.04 -11.51 -0.11
N PHE A 135 12.11 -12.42 -0.37
CA PHE A 135 11.45 -13.21 0.66
C PHE A 135 12.24 -14.49 0.98
N PRO A 136 12.11 -15.05 2.19
CA PRO A 136 11.34 -14.51 3.32
C PRO A 136 12.07 -13.36 4.03
N CYS A 137 11.33 -12.52 4.77
CA CYS A 137 11.90 -11.43 5.55
C CYS A 137 11.09 -11.17 6.83
N ASN A 138 11.70 -10.52 7.81
CA ASN A 138 11.07 -10.23 9.10
C ASN A 138 10.17 -8.99 9.12
N THR A 139 9.88 -8.41 7.95
CA THR A 139 9.05 -7.21 7.74
C THR A 139 7.74 -7.53 7.03
N ALA A 140 7.51 -8.79 6.67
CA ALA A 140 6.23 -9.30 6.19
C ALA A 140 5.53 -10.11 7.29
N TYR A 141 4.21 -10.14 7.24
CA TYR A 141 3.34 -10.85 8.16
C TYR A 141 3.19 -12.31 7.72
N TYR A 142 3.62 -13.28 8.53
CA TYR A 142 3.53 -14.72 8.24
C TYR A 142 2.54 -15.45 9.15
N HIS A 143 2.37 -14.94 10.37
CA HIS A 143 1.58 -15.59 11.41
C HIS A 143 0.60 -14.62 12.06
N PRO A 144 -0.56 -15.11 12.54
CA PRO A 144 -1.58 -14.30 13.21
C PRO A 144 -1.07 -13.35 14.30
N ASP A 145 -0.01 -13.74 15.00
CA ASP A 145 0.60 -13.03 16.13
C ASP A 145 1.80 -12.16 15.76
N ASP A 146 2.13 -12.05 14.47
CA ASP A 146 3.22 -11.21 13.98
C ASP A 146 2.88 -9.72 14.12
N ILE A 147 3.75 -8.95 14.79
CA ILE A 147 3.60 -7.49 14.89
C ILE A 147 4.30 -6.87 13.67
N GLN A 148 3.65 -6.90 12.52
CA GLN A 148 4.21 -6.42 11.24
C GLN A 148 3.34 -5.38 10.53
N THR A 149 2.13 -5.14 11.03
CA THR A 149 1.30 -4.02 10.58
C THR A 149 1.99 -2.71 10.92
N VAL A 150 2.29 -1.95 9.86
CA VAL A 150 2.87 -0.61 9.95
C VAL A 150 1.73 0.41 9.89
N SER A 151 1.93 1.58 10.50
CA SER A 151 0.97 2.68 10.44
C SER A 151 1.61 4.00 10.04
N THR A 152 0.89 4.81 9.28
CA THR A 152 1.28 6.18 8.90
C THR A 152 0.08 7.12 8.94
N LYS A 153 0.32 8.43 8.93
CA LYS A 153 -0.73 9.44 8.69
C LYS A 153 -0.98 9.69 7.19
N GLU A 154 -0.14 9.14 6.33
CA GLU A 154 -0.24 9.35 4.89
C GLU A 154 -1.32 8.47 4.26
N THR A 155 -1.93 8.99 3.21
CA THR A 155 -2.99 8.32 2.43
C THR A 155 -2.53 7.99 1.01
N ASP A 156 -1.26 8.28 0.68
CA ASP A 156 -0.63 7.92 -0.59
C ASP A 156 0.42 6.84 -0.34
N LEU A 157 0.15 5.62 -0.78
CA LEU A 157 1.03 4.48 -0.64
C LEU A 157 1.63 4.09 -1.99
N ILE A 158 2.80 3.46 -1.94
CA ILE A 158 3.42 2.76 -3.06
C ILE A 158 3.50 1.28 -2.70
N THR A 159 3.13 0.45 -3.67
CA THR A 159 3.26 -1.00 -3.63
C THR A 159 4.17 -1.44 -4.75
N THR A 160 5.25 -2.16 -4.44
CA THR A 160 6.08 -2.78 -5.46
C THR A 160 5.59 -4.19 -5.76
N LEU A 161 5.62 -4.55 -7.04
CA LEU A 161 5.19 -5.85 -7.55
C LEU A 161 6.34 -6.49 -8.32
N GLY A 162 6.47 -7.82 -8.28
CA GLY A 162 7.48 -8.51 -9.07
C GLY A 162 8.89 -8.40 -8.49
N GLY A 163 9.67 -9.46 -8.68
CA GLY A 163 11.10 -9.43 -8.38
C GLY A 163 11.87 -8.97 -9.61
N GLY A 164 12.41 -7.75 -9.59
CA GLY A 164 13.51 -7.43 -10.49
C GLY A 164 14.66 -8.40 -10.22
N SER A 165 15.37 -8.86 -11.26
CA SER A 165 16.58 -9.70 -11.14
C SER A 165 17.57 -9.08 -10.16
N ALA A 166 17.43 -9.36 -8.87
CA ALA A 166 18.35 -8.94 -7.84
C ALA A 166 19.54 -9.87 -7.96
N VAL A 167 20.51 -9.51 -8.82
CA VAL A 167 21.89 -9.89 -8.55
C VAL A 167 22.16 -9.40 -7.13
N PRO A 168 22.47 -10.27 -6.16
CA PRO A 168 22.59 -9.87 -4.77
C PRO A 168 23.77 -8.91 -4.63
N SER A 169 23.48 -7.61 -4.55
CA SER A 169 24.45 -6.63 -4.08
C SER A 169 24.60 -6.87 -2.58
N LYS A 170 25.73 -7.44 -2.17
CA LYS A 170 26.15 -7.68 -0.78
C LYS A 170 26.24 -6.41 0.10
N ARG A 171 25.60 -5.28 -0.27
CA ARG A 171 25.85 -3.97 0.35
C ARG A 171 24.66 -3.33 1.07
N ASP A 172 23.44 -3.85 0.95
CA ASP A 172 22.26 -3.19 1.51
C ASP A 172 21.49 -4.08 2.50
N GLU A 173 22.19 -4.81 3.36
CA GLU A 173 21.59 -5.34 4.58
C GLU A 173 21.40 -4.16 5.55
N PRO A 174 20.17 -3.72 5.88
CA PRO A 174 19.98 -2.76 6.95
C PRO A 174 20.49 -3.40 8.23
N ALA A 175 21.40 -2.70 8.92
CA ALA A 175 21.89 -3.13 10.21
C ALA A 175 20.72 -3.13 11.20
N LEU A 176 20.07 -4.29 11.38
CA LEU A 176 19.09 -4.49 12.43
C LEU A 176 19.81 -4.34 13.76
N VAL A 177 19.61 -3.18 14.41
CA VAL A 177 20.19 -2.93 15.74
C VAL A 177 19.43 -3.81 16.74
N PRO A 178 20.08 -4.79 17.40
CA PRO A 178 19.39 -5.67 18.33
C PRO A 178 18.83 -4.89 19.51
N ARG A 179 17.64 -5.27 20.00
CA ARG A 179 16.89 -4.64 21.11
C ARG A 179 17.71 -4.46 22.40
N LYS A 180 18.81 -5.19 22.57
CA LYS A 180 19.77 -5.02 23.69
C LYS A 180 20.41 -3.64 23.73
N PHE A 181 20.57 -2.99 22.57
CA PHE A 181 21.13 -1.64 22.47
C PHE A 181 20.16 -0.57 22.99
N VAL A 182 18.84 -0.76 22.80
CA VAL A 182 17.80 0.19 23.21
C VAL A 182 17.55 0.16 24.73
N LEU A 183 17.79 -0.98 25.38
CA LEU A 183 17.53 -1.16 26.81
C LEU A 183 18.75 -0.92 27.70
N GLY A 184 19.92 -0.60 27.14
CA GLY A 184 21.14 -0.32 27.91
C GLY A 184 21.59 -1.46 28.83
N LYS A 185 21.19 -2.71 28.54
CA LYS A 185 21.56 -3.88 29.33
C LYS A 185 22.60 -4.70 28.57
N PHE A 186 23.82 -4.69 29.09
CA PHE A 186 24.91 -5.60 28.71
C PHE A 186 24.74 -6.94 29.43
#